data_AF-A0A967MW76-F1
#
_entry.id   AF-A0A967MW76-F1
#
_cell.length_a   1.000
_cell.length_b   1.000
_cell.length_c   1.000
_cell.angle_alpha   90.00
_cell.angle_beta   90.00
_cell.angle_gamma   90.00
#
_symmetry.space_group_name_H-M   'P 1'
#
loop_
_entity.id
_entity.type
_entity.pdbx_description
1 polymer ?
#
loop_
_entity_poly.entity_id
_entity_poly.type
_entity_poly.pdbx_seq_one_letter_code
_entity_poly.pdbx_strand_id
1 'polypeptide(L)'
;MGIDPEAVERTFAFDRGRVAGLRARWARLMELAVWGELKAAKVGAVPRLRKRLLELGEDLRSVVSDRRWIPRPRERVKGALGASLKLRDTLLGLERAAKLVEGGADFERFEHELLDFRRRLLELVEPHESMWGELLESQYAGEDGDEAGEG
;
A
#
# COMPACT_ATOMS: atom_id res chain seq x y z
N MET A 1 29.22 -0.81 -3.97
CA MET A 1 29.02 0.57 -3.42
C MET A 1 27.80 0.55 -2.50
N GLY A 2 27.81 1.24 -1.36
CA GLY A 2 26.67 1.23 -0.41
C GLY A 2 25.49 2.06 -0.92
N ILE A 3 24.26 1.75 -0.47
CA ILE A 3 23.08 2.62 -0.71
C ILE A 3 23.34 3.99 -0.06
N ASP A 4 23.14 5.06 -0.82
CA ASP A 4 23.18 6.44 -0.32
C ASP A 4 22.07 6.69 0.71
N PRO A 5 22.41 7.01 1.98
CA PRO A 5 21.43 7.33 3.01
C PRO A 5 20.51 8.51 2.67
N GLU A 6 21.01 9.52 1.96
CA GLU A 6 20.20 10.70 1.60
C GLU A 6 19.15 10.32 0.55
N ALA A 7 19.54 9.54 -0.46
CA ALA A 7 18.60 8.96 -1.41
C ALA A 7 17.52 8.13 -0.71
N VAL A 8 17.88 7.33 0.30
CA VAL A 8 16.90 6.58 1.10
C VAL A 8 15.90 7.51 1.78
N GLU A 9 16.33 8.57 2.45
CA GLU A 9 15.41 9.50 3.12
C GLU A 9 14.41 10.13 2.15
N ARG A 10 14.85 10.50 0.93
CA ARG A 10 13.95 11.04 -0.11
C ARG A 10 12.83 10.07 -0.47
N THR A 11 13.11 8.76 -0.53
CA THR A 11 12.08 7.75 -0.84
C THR A 11 11.03 7.57 0.25
N PHE A 12 11.25 8.10 1.46
CA PHE A 12 10.28 8.07 2.57
C PHE A 12 9.49 9.38 2.73
N ALA A 13 9.72 10.36 1.84
CA ALA A 13 9.05 11.66 1.89
C ALA A 13 7.62 11.60 1.31
N PHE A 14 6.71 10.92 2.00
CA PHE A 14 5.29 10.88 1.63
C PHE A 14 4.63 12.26 1.78
N ASP A 15 3.79 12.63 0.80
CA ASP A 15 2.91 13.80 0.90
C ASP A 15 1.89 13.61 2.03
N ARG A 16 2.00 14.42 3.09
CA ARG A 16 1.14 14.33 4.28
C ARG A 16 -0.33 14.57 3.96
N GLY A 17 -0.64 15.43 3.00
CA GLY A 17 -2.00 15.70 2.55
C GLY A 17 -2.63 14.52 1.82
N ARG A 18 -1.86 13.84 0.96
CA ARG A 18 -2.29 12.61 0.28
C ARG A 18 -2.53 11.48 1.29
N VAL A 19 -1.61 11.28 2.24
CA VAL A 19 -1.77 10.27 3.31
C VAL A 19 -3.00 10.57 4.18
N ALA A 20 -3.19 11.82 4.61
CA ALA A 20 -4.37 12.22 5.36
C ALA A 20 -5.67 12.01 4.56
N GLY A 21 -5.64 12.32 3.27
CA GLY A 21 -6.76 12.13 2.35
C GLY A 21 -7.13 10.66 2.14
N LEU A 22 -6.15 9.75 2.12
CA LEU A 22 -6.37 8.30 2.08
C LEU A 22 -6.93 7.79 3.40
N ARG A 23 -6.37 8.23 4.54
CA ARG A 23 -6.90 7.86 5.86
C ARG A 23 -8.36 8.29 6.03
N ALA A 24 -8.72 9.49 5.59
CA ALA A 24 -10.10 9.97 5.65
C ALA A 24 -11.05 9.14 4.78
N ARG A 25 -10.62 8.72 3.59
CA ARG A 25 -11.39 7.84 2.70
C ARG A 25 -11.55 6.44 3.25
N TRP A 26 -10.46 5.86 3.76
CA TRP A 26 -10.50 4.57 4.45
C TRP A 26 -11.50 4.59 5.61
N ALA A 27 -11.51 5.66 6.42
CA ALA A 27 -12.48 5.81 7.51
C ALA A 27 -13.94 5.85 7.00
N ARG A 28 -14.20 6.51 5.87
CA ARG A 28 -15.54 6.50 5.24
C ARG A 28 -15.93 5.11 4.72
N LEU A 29 -15.00 4.38 4.12
CA LEU A 29 -15.25 2.99 3.71
C LEU A 29 -15.57 2.10 4.90
N MET A 30 -14.86 2.27 6.02
CA MET A 30 -15.15 1.57 7.27
C MET A 30 -16.55 1.93 7.81
N GLU A 31 -16.90 3.21 7.80
CA GLU A 31 -18.24 3.67 8.21
C GLU A 31 -19.35 3.01 7.38
N LEU A 32 -19.22 3.04 6.05
CA LEU A 32 -20.17 2.40 5.13
C LEU A 32 -20.23 0.88 5.32
N ALA A 33 -19.09 0.23 5.54
CA ALA A 33 -19.06 -1.21 5.72
C ALA A 33 -19.68 -1.67 7.04
N VAL A 34 -19.54 -0.88 8.11
CA VAL A 34 -20.02 -1.24 9.46
C VAL A 34 -21.47 -0.79 9.68
N TRP A 35 -21.78 0.46 9.34
CA TRP A 35 -23.05 1.11 9.65
C TRP A 35 -23.97 1.28 8.44
N GLY A 36 -23.43 1.22 7.22
CA GLY A 36 -24.22 1.31 6.00
C GLY A 36 -25.00 0.03 5.71
N GLU A 37 -26.03 0.16 4.86
CA GLU A 37 -26.82 -0.95 4.38
C GLU A 37 -26.18 -1.56 3.14
N LEU A 38 -25.36 -2.60 3.36
CA LEU A 38 -24.76 -3.44 2.31
C LEU A 38 -25.37 -4.84 2.33
N LYS A 39 -25.71 -5.37 1.16
CA LYS A 39 -26.30 -6.69 0.94
C LYS A 39 -25.37 -7.57 0.12
N ALA A 40 -25.32 -8.84 0.48
CA ALA A 40 -24.55 -9.86 -0.21
C ALA A 40 -25.35 -11.16 -0.24
N ALA A 41 -25.35 -11.87 -1.37
CA ALA A 41 -26.02 -13.17 -1.47
C ALA A 41 -25.33 -14.24 -0.60
N LYS A 42 -24.01 -14.11 -0.40
CA LYS A 42 -23.21 -15.08 0.37
C LYS A 42 -23.11 -14.69 1.85
N VAL A 43 -23.55 -15.61 2.72
CA VAL A 43 -23.37 -15.49 4.17
C VAL A 43 -21.89 -15.27 4.52
N GLY A 44 -21.63 -14.27 5.37
CA GLY A 44 -20.28 -13.92 5.82
C GLY A 44 -19.47 -13.04 4.85
N ALA A 45 -20.00 -12.67 3.69
CA ALA A 45 -19.32 -11.77 2.76
C ALA A 45 -19.06 -10.38 3.37
N VAL A 46 -20.08 -9.76 3.99
CA VAL A 46 -19.95 -8.44 4.63
C VAL A 46 -18.97 -8.47 5.82
N PRO A 47 -19.01 -9.44 6.75
CA PRO A 47 -17.95 -9.58 7.76
C PRO A 47 -16.54 -9.71 7.19
N ARG A 48 -16.36 -10.48 6.10
CA ARG A 48 -15.07 -10.63 5.42
C ARG A 48 -14.60 -9.31 4.81
N LEU A 49 -15.50 -8.54 4.21
CA LEU A 49 -15.22 -7.21 3.66
C LEU A 49 -14.67 -6.28 4.76
N ARG A 50 -15.36 -6.21 5.91
CA ARG A 50 -14.95 -5.39 7.06
C ARG A 50 -13.55 -5.77 7.55
N LYS A 51 -13.27 -7.07 7.66
CA LYS A 51 -11.93 -7.56 8.01
C LYS A 51 -10.87 -7.07 7.01
N ARG A 52 -11.13 -7.20 5.70
CA ARG A 52 -10.20 -6.74 4.67
C ARG A 52 -9.98 -5.22 4.69
N LEU A 53 -11.03 -4.44 4.94
CA LEU A 53 -10.90 -2.99 5.10
C LEU A 53 -10.03 -2.64 6.32
N LEU A 54 -10.21 -3.32 7.45
CA LEU A 54 -9.38 -3.11 8.64
C LEU A 54 -7.90 -3.42 8.35
N GLU A 55 -7.61 -4.60 7.79
CA GLU A 55 -6.26 -5.01 7.38
C GLU A 55 -5.62 -3.98 6.43
N LEU A 56 -6.39 -3.45 5.48
CA LEU A 56 -5.91 -2.45 4.54
C LEU A 56 -5.45 -1.16 5.23
N GLY A 57 -6.18 -0.73 6.26
CA GLY A 57 -5.81 0.45 7.07
C GLY A 57 -4.52 0.22 7.85
N GLU A 58 -4.34 -0.98 8.41
CA GLU A 58 -3.13 -1.38 9.12
C GLU A 58 -1.92 -1.46 8.18
N ASP A 59 -2.09 -2.03 6.99
CA ASP A 59 -1.03 -2.13 5.99
C ASP A 59 -0.66 -0.76 5.42
N LEU A 60 -1.63 0.12 5.18
CA LEU A 60 -1.38 1.51 4.77
C LEU A 60 -0.56 2.24 5.85
N ARG A 61 -0.93 2.09 7.12
CA ARG A 61 -0.16 2.64 8.24
C ARG A 61 1.27 2.10 8.23
N SER A 62 1.47 0.81 7.98
CA SER A 62 2.79 0.18 7.92
C SER A 62 3.68 0.75 6.81
N VAL A 63 3.11 1.04 5.64
CA VAL A 63 3.84 1.65 4.51
C VAL A 63 4.35 3.05 4.86
N VAL A 64 3.48 3.90 5.44
CA VAL A 64 3.81 5.31 5.72
C VAL A 64 4.46 5.52 7.09
N SER A 65 4.74 4.45 7.83
CA SER A 65 5.36 4.54 9.16
C SER A 65 6.82 4.99 9.07
N ASP A 66 7.27 5.71 10.09
CA ASP A 66 8.66 6.07 10.25
C ASP A 66 9.54 4.81 10.42
N ARG A 67 10.59 4.73 9.59
CA ARG A 67 11.55 3.60 9.56
C ARG A 67 12.96 4.02 9.94
N ARG A 68 13.17 5.25 10.42
CA ARG A 68 14.49 5.75 10.86
C ARG A 68 15.10 4.94 12.01
N TRP A 69 14.29 4.18 12.75
CA TRP A 69 14.76 3.28 13.80
C TRP A 69 15.56 2.08 13.28
N ILE A 70 15.45 1.73 11.99
CA ILE A 70 16.23 0.63 11.37
C ILE A 70 17.58 1.21 10.91
N PRO A 71 18.73 0.80 11.48
CA PRO A 71 20.01 1.46 11.18
C PRO A 71 20.55 1.21 9.77
N ARG A 72 20.18 0.07 9.15
CA ARG A 72 20.71 -0.36 7.86
C ARG A 72 19.83 0.18 6.72
N PRO A 73 20.34 1.04 5.82
CA PRO A 73 19.55 1.64 4.74
C PRO A 73 18.87 0.62 3.82
N ARG A 74 19.58 -0.46 3.44
CA ARG A 74 19.01 -1.55 2.62
C ARG A 74 17.82 -2.23 3.29
N GLU A 75 17.92 -2.52 4.58
CA GLU A 75 16.84 -3.20 5.32
C GLU A 75 15.64 -2.28 5.55
N ARG A 76 15.86 -0.95 5.65
CA ARG A 76 14.77 0.04 5.63
C ARG A 76 13.98 -0.04 4.33
N VAL A 77 14.67 0.03 3.20
CA VAL A 77 14.06 0.03 1.86
C VAL A 77 13.34 -1.30 1.61
N LYS A 78 13.99 -2.43 1.88
CA LYS A 78 13.34 -3.77 1.79
C LYS A 78 12.07 -3.86 2.65
N GLY A 79 12.14 -3.40 3.90
CA GLY A 79 11.00 -3.43 4.81
C GLY A 79 9.83 -2.57 4.33
N ALA A 80 10.12 -1.43 3.67
CA ALA A 80 9.11 -0.57 3.09
C ALA A 80 8.48 -1.18 1.83
N LEU A 81 9.30 -1.70 0.91
CA LEU A 81 8.83 -2.41 -0.27
C LEU A 81 7.97 -3.62 0.10
N GLY A 82 8.42 -4.42 1.07
CA GLY A 82 7.65 -5.56 1.59
C GLY A 82 6.31 -5.15 2.20
N ALA A 83 6.25 -4.02 2.92
CA ALA A 83 4.99 -3.48 3.42
C ALA A 83 4.06 -3.03 2.28
N SER A 84 4.62 -2.46 1.21
CA SER A 84 3.84 -2.03 0.04
C SER A 84 3.27 -3.20 -0.75
N LEU A 85 4.07 -4.25 -0.97
CA LEU A 85 3.59 -5.49 -1.59
C LEU A 85 2.45 -6.12 -0.80
N LYS A 86 2.60 -6.20 0.54
CA LYS A 86 1.52 -6.68 1.41
C LYS A 86 0.25 -5.82 1.29
N LEU A 87 0.40 -4.49 1.25
CA LEU A 87 -0.71 -3.57 1.05
C LEU A 87 -1.44 -3.81 -0.29
N ARG A 88 -0.70 -4.05 -1.38
CA ARG A 88 -1.29 -4.40 -2.69
C ARG A 88 -2.03 -5.73 -2.65
N ASP A 89 -1.48 -6.74 -1.98
CA ASP A 89 -2.13 -8.04 -1.80
C ASP A 89 -3.44 -7.90 -1.00
N THR A 90 -3.41 -7.11 0.08
CA THR A 90 -4.60 -6.82 0.89
C THR A 90 -5.64 -6.05 0.10
N LEU A 91 -5.24 -5.07 -0.74
CA LEU A 91 -6.13 -4.35 -1.65
C LEU A 91 -6.81 -5.31 -2.64
N LEU A 92 -6.05 -6.21 -3.28
CA LEU A 92 -6.60 -7.21 -4.19
C LEU A 92 -7.58 -8.15 -3.45
N GLY A 93 -7.25 -8.53 -2.22
CA GLY A 93 -8.13 -9.30 -1.34
C GLY A 93 -9.42 -8.56 -1.01
N LEU A 94 -9.36 -7.26 -0.77
CA LEU A 94 -10.52 -6.40 -0.57
C LEU A 94 -11.39 -6.32 -1.83
N GLU A 95 -10.79 -6.07 -3.00
CA GLU A 95 -11.52 -6.00 -4.27
C GLU A 95 -12.28 -7.31 -4.55
N ARG A 96 -11.65 -8.46 -4.27
CA ARG A 96 -12.31 -9.77 -4.37
C ARG A 96 -13.46 -9.93 -3.37
N ALA A 97 -13.33 -9.38 -2.15
CA ALA A 97 -14.40 -9.41 -1.17
C ALA A 97 -15.56 -8.46 -1.54
N ALA A 98 -15.25 -7.29 -2.10
CA ALA A 98 -16.22 -6.29 -2.54
C ALA A 98 -17.11 -6.82 -3.67
N LYS A 99 -16.57 -7.64 -4.58
CA LYS A 99 -17.34 -8.33 -5.63
C LYS A 99 -18.46 -9.25 -5.12
N LEU A 100 -18.45 -9.61 -3.83
CA LEU A 100 -19.50 -10.43 -3.21
C LEU A 100 -20.63 -9.58 -2.59
N VAL A 101 -20.48 -8.26 -2.57
CA VAL A 101 -21.53 -7.31 -2.18
C VAL A 101 -22.26 -6.91 -3.45
N GLU A 102 -23.57 -7.06 -3.44
CA GLU A 102 -24.40 -7.02 -4.67
C GLU A 102 -25.53 -5.99 -4.57
N GLY A 103 -25.60 -5.22 -3.48
CA GLY A 103 -26.60 -4.17 -3.33
C GLY A 103 -26.72 -3.64 -1.91
N GLY A 104 -27.89 -3.07 -1.61
CA GLY A 104 -28.16 -2.31 -0.39
C GLY A 104 -28.19 -0.80 -0.66
N ALA A 105 -28.82 -0.03 0.24
CA ALA A 105 -29.06 1.40 0.03
C ALA A 105 -27.76 2.21 -0.11
N ASP A 106 -26.67 1.75 0.51
CA ASP A 106 -25.37 2.43 0.49
C ASP A 106 -24.38 1.85 -0.53
N PHE A 107 -24.80 0.88 -1.35
CA PHE A 107 -23.89 0.14 -2.23
C PHE A 107 -23.18 1.01 -3.27
N GLU A 108 -23.92 1.84 -4.00
CA GLU A 108 -23.34 2.72 -5.03
C GLU A 108 -22.31 3.68 -4.42
N ARG A 109 -22.62 4.22 -3.23
CA ARG A 109 -21.71 5.09 -2.50
C ARG A 109 -20.45 4.35 -2.05
N PHE A 110 -20.60 3.12 -1.56
CA PHE A 110 -19.47 2.27 -1.18
C PHE A 110 -18.57 1.96 -2.38
N GLU A 111 -19.16 1.59 -3.52
CA GLU A 111 -18.41 1.30 -4.74
C GLU A 111 -17.61 2.51 -5.23
N HIS A 112 -18.26 3.68 -5.28
CA HIS A 112 -17.60 4.93 -5.66
C HIS A 112 -16.42 5.27 -4.74
N GLU A 113 -16.61 5.22 -3.41
CA GLU A 113 -15.54 5.50 -2.45
C GLU A 113 -14.40 4.46 -2.57
N LEU A 114 -14.71 3.20 -2.86
CA LEU A 114 -13.70 2.14 -2.98
C LEU A 114 -12.83 2.35 -4.23
N LEU A 115 -13.45 2.69 -5.36
CA LEU A 115 -12.73 2.99 -6.60
C LEU A 115 -11.86 4.26 -6.48
N ASP A 116 -12.38 5.32 -5.85
CA ASP A 116 -11.59 6.54 -5.60
C ASP A 116 -10.43 6.26 -4.63
N PHE A 117 -10.66 5.49 -3.56
CA PHE A 117 -9.61 5.06 -2.64
C PHE A 117 -8.52 4.26 -3.37
N ARG A 118 -8.91 3.24 -4.15
CA ARG A 118 -8.00 2.39 -4.92
C ARG A 118 -7.08 3.21 -5.81
N ARG A 119 -7.65 4.09 -6.64
CA ARG A 119 -6.88 4.95 -7.54
C ARG A 119 -5.84 5.76 -6.77
N ARG A 120 -6.27 6.47 -5.73
CA ARG A 120 -5.40 7.35 -4.94
C ARG A 120 -4.34 6.59 -4.16
N LEU A 121 -4.64 5.36 -3.75
CA LEU A 121 -3.67 4.52 -3.07
C LEU A 121 -2.55 4.16 -4.04
N LEU A 122 -2.88 3.71 -5.25
CA LEU A 122 -1.89 3.38 -6.28
C LEU A 122 -1.07 4.61 -6.70
N GLU A 123 -1.71 5.77 -6.90
CA GLU A 123 -1.03 7.05 -7.15
C GLU A 123 -0.06 7.47 -6.03
N LEU A 124 -0.29 7.02 -4.79
CA LEU A 124 0.63 7.25 -3.68
C LEU A 124 1.77 6.23 -3.68
N VAL A 125 1.49 4.93 -3.82
CA VAL A 125 2.49 3.89 -3.56
C VAL A 125 3.40 3.61 -4.75
N GLU A 126 2.91 3.65 -5.99
CA GLU A 126 3.66 3.23 -7.17
C GLU A 126 4.97 4.02 -7.37
N PRO A 127 5.00 5.36 -7.22
CA PRO A 127 6.25 6.10 -7.32
C PRO A 127 7.27 5.68 -6.25
N HIS A 128 6.81 5.39 -5.02
CA HIS A 128 7.68 4.95 -3.94
C HIS A 128 8.20 3.52 -4.16
N GLU A 129 7.37 2.63 -4.69
CA GLU A 129 7.77 1.28 -5.10
C GLU A 129 8.88 1.33 -6.14
N SER A 130 8.74 2.16 -7.18
CA SER A 130 9.79 2.36 -8.19
C SER A 130 11.10 2.86 -7.57
N MET A 131 11.04 3.91 -6.74
CA MET A 131 12.23 4.44 -6.08
C MET A 131 12.93 3.41 -5.18
N TRP A 132 12.16 2.61 -4.43
CA TRP A 132 12.73 1.55 -3.59
C TRP A 132 13.33 0.42 -4.41
N GLY A 133 12.70 0.03 -5.53
CA GLY A 133 13.25 -0.95 -6.47
C GLY A 133 14.58 -0.50 -7.04
N GLU A 134 14.63 0.71 -7.60
CA GLU A 134 15.83 1.33 -8.17
C GLU A 134 16.99 1.38 -7.15
N LEU A 135 16.72 1.76 -5.90
CA LEU A 135 17.74 1.78 -4.84
C LEU A 135 18.27 0.40 -4.47
N LEU A 136 17.44 -0.64 -4.54
CA LEU A 136 17.87 -2.00 -4.26
C LEU A 136 18.67 -2.60 -5.43
N GLU A 137 18.30 -2.26 -6.66
CA GLU A 137 18.97 -2.69 -7.89
C GLU A 137 20.31 -1.98 -8.11
N SER A 138 20.42 -0.70 -7.75
CA SER A 138 21.66 0.09 -7.91
C SER A 138 22.84 -0.45 -7.11
N GLN A 139 22.60 -1.37 -6.16
CA GLN A 139 23.66 -2.06 -5.43
C GLN A 139 24.37 -3.13 -6.26
N TYR A 140 23.67 -3.73 -7.24
CA TYR A 140 24.17 -4.80 -8.08
C TYR A 140 24.82 -4.28 -9.37
N ALA A 141 24.40 -3.10 -9.85
CA ALA A 141 24.96 -2.47 -11.06
C ALA A 141 26.46 -2.12 -10.95
N GLY A 142 27.05 -2.16 -9.76
CA GLY A 142 28.49 -1.95 -9.53
C GLY A 142 29.30 -3.24 -9.37
N GLU A 143 28.69 -4.42 -9.39
CA GLU A 143 29.38 -5.72 -9.26
C GLU A 143 29.70 -6.32 -10.65
N ASP A 144 28.89 -6.04 -11.68
CA ASP A 144 29.08 -6.57 -13.05
C ASP A 144 30.15 -5.83 -13.90
N GLY A 145 30.78 -4.77 -13.35
CA GLY A 145 31.74 -3.92 -14.06
C GLY A 145 33.22 -4.33 -13.92
N ASP A 146 33.56 -5.20 -12.96
CA ASP A 146 34.95 -5.53 -12.60
C ASP A 146 35.44 -6.89 -13.13
N GLU A 147 34.60 -7.73 -13.75
CA GLU A 147 35.02 -9.04 -14.30
C GLU A 147 35.43 -9.03 -15.79
N ALA A 148 35.33 -7.89 -16.49
CA ALA A 148 35.66 -7.80 -17.92
C ALA A 148 37.04 -7.20 -18.23
N GLY A 149 37.99 -7.30 -17.30
CA GLY A 149 39.22 -6.52 -17.33
C GLY A 149 40.49 -7.15 -16.78
N GLU A 150 40.66 -8.48 -16.75
CA GLU A 150 41.97 -9.09 -16.50
C GLU A 150 42.21 -10.31 -17.39
N GLY A 151 43.20 -10.19 -18.30
CA GLY A 151 44.09 -11.28 -18.74
C GLY A 151 43.73 -12.08 -19.97
#